data_AF-A0A2D0L1Z1-F1
#
_entry.id   AF-A0A2D0L1Z1-F1
#
_cell.length_a   1.000
_cell.length_b   1.000
_cell.length_c   1.000
_cell.angle_alpha   90.00
_cell.angle_beta   90.00
_cell.angle_gamma   90.00
#
_symmetry.space_group_name_H-M   'P 1'
#
loop_
_entity.id
_entity.type
_entity.pdbx_description
1 polymer ?
#
loop_
_entity_poly.entity_id
_entity_poly.type
_entity_poly.pdbx_seq_one_letter_code
_entity_poly.pdbx_strand_id
1 'polypeptide(L)'
;MKKEIIKKWLQEESNDNPVARAEIARFLVKTVYDFVKFDRPGGEGLDGCDGIERQSLAKIVDAAEYHYSAMIKEKHKDKLTNK
;
A
#
# COMPACT_ATOMS: atom_id res chain seq x y z
N MET A 1 -7.56 6.80 -10.37
CA MET A 1 -6.31 7.22 -11.03
C MET A 1 -6.15 6.49 -12.36
N LYS A 2 -5.73 7.17 -13.42
CA LYS A 2 -5.53 6.55 -14.74
C LYS A 2 -4.26 5.70 -14.76
N LYS A 3 -4.27 4.56 -15.45
CA LYS A 3 -3.13 3.62 -15.56
C LYS A 3 -1.86 4.31 -16.08
N GLU A 4 -2.04 5.29 -16.96
CA GLU A 4 -0.99 6.08 -17.61
C GLU A 4 -0.24 6.95 -16.61
N ILE A 5 -0.93 7.47 -15.59
CA ILE A 5 -0.31 8.25 -14.51
C ILE A 5 0.62 7.37 -13.68
N ILE A 6 0.18 6.15 -13.35
CA ILE A 6 1.00 5.17 -12.62
C ILE A 6 2.25 4.81 -13.43
N LYS A 7 2.07 4.52 -14.71
CA LYS A 7 3.19 4.17 -15.59
C LYS A 7 4.20 5.31 -15.67
N LYS A 8 3.75 6.55 -15.82
CA LYS A 8 4.63 7.71 -15.84
C LYS A 8 5.41 7.83 -14.53
N TRP A 9 4.74 7.69 -13.39
CA TRP A 9 5.39 7.72 -12.08
C TRP A 9 6.44 6.61 -11.94
N LEU A 10 6.13 5.38 -12.37
CA LEU A 10 7.06 4.24 -12.33
C LEU A 10 8.27 4.39 -13.26
N GLN A 11 8.19 5.24 -14.29
CA GLN A 11 9.27 5.49 -15.24
C GLN A 11 10.25 6.58 -14.76
N GLU A 12 9.93 7.31 -13.69
CA GLU A 12 10.85 8.29 -13.12
C GLU A 12 12.02 7.59 -12.44
N GLU A 13 13.24 8.02 -12.74
CA GLU A 13 14.48 7.41 -12.22
C GLU A 13 14.53 7.41 -10.68
N SER A 14 14.00 8.46 -10.04
CA SER A 14 13.87 8.53 -8.58
C SER A 14 13.01 7.41 -7.98
N ASN A 15 12.10 6.84 -8.78
CA ASN A 15 11.16 5.81 -8.36
C ASN A 15 11.60 4.42 -8.83
N ASP A 16 12.74 4.31 -9.53
CA ASP A 16 13.27 3.06 -10.06
C ASP A 16 13.98 2.21 -8.99
N ASN A 17 13.29 2.00 -7.86
CA ASN A 17 13.79 1.17 -6.78
C ASN A 17 12.66 0.38 -6.09
N PRO A 18 12.96 -0.79 -5.49
CA PRO A 18 11.94 -1.64 -4.89
C PRO A 18 11.11 -0.98 -3.79
N VAL A 19 11.72 -0.08 -3.01
CA VAL A 19 11.03 0.64 -1.92
C VAL A 19 9.98 1.59 -2.48
N ALA A 20 10.32 2.41 -3.47
CA ALA A 20 9.38 3.33 -4.10
C ALA A 20 8.22 2.57 -4.77
N ARG A 21 8.51 1.45 -5.45
CA ARG A 21 7.45 0.59 -6.04
C ARG A 21 6.53 -0.03 -4.98
N ALA A 22 7.08 -0.44 -3.84
CA ALA A 22 6.29 -0.94 -2.72
C ALA A 22 5.45 0.17 -2.07
N GLU A 23 5.98 1.39 -1.97
CA GLU A 23 5.28 2.55 -1.42
C GLU A 23 4.04 2.91 -2.24
N ILE A 24 4.15 3.00 -3.58
CA ILE A 24 2.97 3.29 -4.42
C ILE A 24 1.94 2.16 -4.33
N ALA A 25 2.36 0.89 -4.31
CA ALA A 25 1.42 -0.24 -4.17
C ALA A 25 0.62 -0.14 -2.86
N ARG A 26 1.31 0.09 -1.74
CA ARG A 26 0.71 0.32 -0.42
C ARG A 26 -0.23 1.52 -0.43
N PHE A 27 0.17 2.64 -1.01
CA PHE A 27 -0.64 3.85 -1.10
C PHE A 27 -1.98 3.58 -1.81
N LEU A 28 -1.96 2.84 -2.92
CA LEU A 28 -3.17 2.54 -3.68
C LEU A 28 -4.15 1.65 -2.92
N VAL A 29 -3.65 0.57 -2.31
CA VAL A 29 -4.47 -0.33 -1.50
C VAL A 29 -5.08 0.43 -0.32
N LYS A 30 -4.27 1.24 0.37
CA LYS A 30 -4.73 2.03 1.51
C LYS A 30 -5.78 3.06 1.13
N THR A 31 -5.62 3.72 -0.02
CA THR A 31 -6.62 4.66 -0.54
C THR A 31 -7.99 4.01 -0.74
N VAL A 32 -8.02 2.78 -1.28
CA VAL A 32 -9.28 2.03 -1.45
C VAL A 32 -9.87 1.63 -0.10
N TYR A 33 -9.04 1.14 0.82
CA TYR A 33 -9.47 0.78 2.17
C TYR A 33 -10.06 1.97 2.93
N ASP A 34 -9.38 3.12 2.91
CA ASP A 34 -9.83 4.34 3.60
C ASP A 34 -11.16 4.83 3.01
N PHE A 35 -11.33 4.80 1.68
CA PHE A 35 -12.60 5.13 1.04
C PHE A 35 -13.74 4.22 1.50
N VAL A 36 -13.54 2.90 1.52
CA VAL A 36 -14.56 1.95 1.99
C VAL A 36 -14.86 2.15 3.47
N LYS A 37 -13.85 2.49 4.28
CA LYS A 37 -14.03 2.69 5.73
C LYS A 37 -14.75 3.99 6.06
N PHE A 38 -14.40 5.11 5.41
CA PHE A 38 -14.81 6.44 5.83
C PHE A 38 -15.87 7.08 4.92
N ASP A 39 -15.84 6.81 3.61
CA ASP A 39 -16.71 7.47 2.64
C ASP A 39 -17.89 6.58 2.21
N ARG A 40 -17.73 5.25 2.26
CA ARG A 40 -18.78 4.29 1.90
C ARG A 40 -18.82 3.09 2.84
N PRO A 41 -19.08 3.31 4.15
CA PRO A 41 -19.11 2.22 5.12
C PRO A 41 -20.19 1.21 4.75
N GLY A 42 -19.77 0.00 4.39
CA GLY A 42 -20.62 -1.18 4.40
C GLY A 42 -20.70 -1.67 5.84
N GLY A 43 -21.89 -1.69 6.43
CA GLY A 43 -22.11 -1.91 7.88
C GLY A 43 -21.72 -3.28 8.44
N GLU A 44 -21.98 -3.41 9.74
CA GLU A 44 -21.43 -4.30 10.81
C GLU A 44 -20.45 -3.54 11.72
N GLY A 45 -20.38 -3.90 13.01
CA GLY A 45 -19.63 -3.18 14.07
C GLY A 45 -20.44 -2.11 14.83
N LEU A 46 -19.91 -1.62 15.96
CA LEU A 46 -20.56 -0.56 16.78
C LEU A 46 -20.60 0.79 16.06
N ASP A 47 -19.66 1.04 15.15
CA ASP A 47 -19.53 2.28 14.37
C ASP A 47 -20.08 2.15 12.94
N GLY A 48 -20.60 0.98 12.56
CA GLY A 48 -21.09 0.70 11.22
C GLY A 48 -20.01 0.64 10.14
N CYS A 49 -18.73 0.50 10.51
CA CYS A 49 -17.58 0.54 9.59
C CYS A 49 -16.86 -0.83 9.45
N ASP A 50 -17.41 -1.92 9.97
CA ASP A 50 -16.80 -3.27 10.01
C ASP A 50 -17.34 -4.24 8.94
N GLY A 51 -17.91 -3.79 7.83
CA GLY A 51 -18.46 -4.69 6.82
C GLY A 51 -17.43 -5.63 6.16
N ILE A 52 -17.96 -6.70 5.58
CA ILE A 52 -17.19 -7.80 4.95
C ILE A 52 -16.14 -7.31 3.94
N GLU A 53 -16.47 -6.27 3.17
CA GLU A 53 -15.55 -5.65 2.20
C GLU A 53 -14.35 -4.98 2.90
N ARG A 54 -14.61 -4.20 3.96
CA ARG A 54 -13.57 -3.56 4.78
C ARG A 54 -12.68 -4.62 5.45
N GLN A 55 -13.26 -5.69 5.98
CA GLN A 55 -12.50 -6.78 6.61
C GLN A 55 -11.60 -7.51 5.61
N SER A 56 -12.10 -7.74 4.39
CA SER A 56 -11.31 -8.32 3.30
C SER A 56 -10.17 -7.38 2.88
N LEU A 57 -10.46 -6.09 2.68
CA LEU A 57 -9.47 -5.08 2.32
C LEU A 57 -8.38 -4.88 3.38
N ALA A 58 -8.72 -5.00 4.67
CA ALA A 58 -7.75 -4.90 5.76
C ALA A 58 -6.61 -5.92 5.59
N LYS A 59 -6.91 -7.15 5.17
CA LYS A 59 -5.89 -8.19 4.91
C LYS A 59 -4.96 -7.81 3.76
N ILE A 60 -5.47 -7.11 2.75
CA ILE A 60 -4.69 -6.65 1.61
C ILE A 60 -3.81 -5.46 2.02
N VAL A 61 -4.33 -4.56 2.86
CA VAL A 61 -3.53 -3.47 3.47
C VAL A 61 -2.37 -4.05 4.27
N ASP A 62 -2.63 -5.04 5.12
CA ASP A 62 -1.60 -5.69 5.93
C ASP A 62 -0.51 -6.34 5.05
N ALA A 63 -0.91 -7.02 3.97
CA ALA A 63 0.03 -7.61 3.01
C ALA A 63 0.89 -6.55 2.30
N ALA A 64 0.30 -5.40 1.95
CA ALA A 64 1.02 -4.30 1.31
C ALA A 64 1.99 -3.59 2.28
N GLU A 65 1.58 -3.37 3.54
CA GLU A 65 2.42 -2.82 4.60
C GLU A 65 3.60 -3.76 4.93
N TYR A 66 3.34 -5.08 4.97
CA TYR A 66 4.38 -6.09 5.15
C TYR A 66 5.39 -6.05 3.99
N HIS A 67 4.92 -6.02 2.75
CA HIS A 67 5.80 -5.94 1.58
C HIS A 67 6.68 -4.68 1.59
N TYR A 68 6.10 -3.51 1.88
CA TYR A 68 6.85 -2.26 2.03
C TYR A 68 7.93 -2.36 3.11
N SER A 69 7.56 -2.87 4.28
CA SER A 69 8.49 -3.07 5.40
C SER A 69 9.63 -4.03 5.04
N ALA A 70 9.35 -5.08 4.26
CA ALA A 70 10.38 -6.00 3.77
C ALA A 70 11.36 -5.30 2.82
N MET A 71 10.88 -4.51 1.85
CA MET A 71 11.76 -3.78 0.93
C MET A 71 12.64 -2.74 1.63
N ILE A 72 12.11 -2.07 2.66
CA ILE A 72 12.90 -1.17 3.52
C ILE A 72 14.01 -1.95 4.22
N LYS A 73 13.69 -3.10 4.84
CA LYS A 73 14.68 -3.92 5.54
C LYS A 73 15.79 -4.40 4.61
N GLU A 74 15.47 -4.89 3.41
CA GLU A 74 16.48 -5.32 2.43
C GLU A 74 17.38 -4.16 2.01
N LYS A 75 16.82 -2.98 1.70
CA LYS A 75 17.60 -1.77 1.40
C LYS A 75 18.56 -1.36 2.52
N HIS A 76 18.20 -1.60 3.78
CA HIS A 76 19.06 -1.33 4.93
C HIS A 76 20.13 -2.40 5.18
N LYS A 77 19.84 -3.67 4.89
CA LYS A 77 20.84 -4.76 4.92
C LYS A 77 21.94 -4.52 3.89
N ASP A 78 21.57 -4.15 2.67
CA ASP A 78 22.52 -3.85 1.59
C ASP A 78 23.49 -2.71 1.95
N LYS A 79 23.06 -1.76 2.80
CA LYS A 79 23.93 -0.67 3.28
C LYS A 79 24.92 -1.10 4.36
N LEU A 80 24.64 -2.19 5.08
CA LEU A 80 25.48 -2.69 6.17
C LEU A 80 26.53 -3.69 5.68
N THR A 81 26.27 -4.42 4.60
CA THR A 81 27.19 -5.40 4.00
C THR A 81 28.19 -4.79 3.02
N ASN A 82 27.92 -3.60 2.48
CA ASN A 82 28.78 -2.89 1.54
C ASN A 82 29.72 -1.87 2.23
N LYS A 83 30.06 -2.06 3.50
CA LYS A 83 30.92 -1.17 4.30
C LYS A 83 32.06 -1.95 4.91
#